data_AF-A0A485NW34-F1
#
_entry.id   AF-A0A485NW34-F1
#
_cell.length_a   1.000
_cell.length_b   1.000
_cell.length_c   1.000
_cell.angle_alpha   90.00
_cell.angle_beta   90.00
_cell.angle_gamma   90.00
#
_symmetry.space_group_name_H-M   'P 1'
#
loop_
_entity.id
_entity.type
_entity.pdbx_description
1 polymer ?
#
loop_
_entity_poly.entity_id
_entity_poly.type
_entity_poly.pdbx_seq_one_letter_code
_entity_poly.pdbx_strand_id
1 'polypeptide(L)'
;LQKAHEDIWPRPRAIYEAGLTPTPHQYRPGDWVYVKRHHRETLEPRWKGPYIVVLTTPTALKVDGIVTWAHHTHVRPVEPSSIRKDFVTRWAVNRDQHNPLKLKLQRIRPT
;
A
#
# COMPACT_ATOMS: atom_id res chain seq x y z
N LEU A 1 26.42 17.03 -1.06
CA LEU A 1 25.39 16.05 -1.51
C LEU A 1 26.01 14.79 -2.10
N GLN A 2 26.90 14.89 -3.11
CA GLN A 2 27.53 13.73 -3.74
C GLN A 2 28.34 12.85 -2.78
N LYS A 3 29.13 13.47 -1.88
CA LYS A 3 29.89 12.76 -0.84
C LYS A 3 28.99 12.01 0.17
N ALA A 4 27.89 12.63 0.58
CA ALA A 4 26.92 11.99 1.47
C ALA A 4 26.22 10.79 0.80
N HIS A 5 26.00 10.84 -0.51
CA HIS A 5 25.48 9.70 -1.26
C HIS A 5 26.48 8.54 -1.26
N GLU A 6 27.76 8.78 -1.57
CA GLU A 6 28.81 7.75 -1.54
C GLU A 6 28.98 7.12 -0.14
N ASP A 7 28.90 7.93 0.92
CA ASP A 7 29.09 7.43 2.29
C ASP A 7 27.88 6.62 2.80
N ILE A 8 26.66 6.95 2.36
CA ILE A 8 25.42 6.36 2.89
C ILE A 8 24.90 5.21 2.02
N TRP A 9 24.99 5.32 0.69
CA TRP A 9 24.38 4.40 -0.29
C TRP A 9 24.84 2.93 -0.22
N PRO A 10 26.10 2.59 0.15
CA PRO A 10 26.53 1.19 0.23
C PRO A 10 25.66 0.33 1.16
N ARG A 11 25.14 0.90 2.25
CA ARG A 11 24.30 0.19 3.22
C ARG A 11 22.91 -0.16 2.66
N PRO A 12 22.10 0.78 2.14
CA PRO A 12 20.87 0.45 1.43
C PRO A 12 21.09 -0.49 0.25
N ARG A 13 22.15 -0.29 -0.56
CA ARG A 13 22.45 -1.13 -1.72
C ARG A 13 22.62 -2.60 -1.35
N ALA A 14 23.42 -2.90 -0.33
CA ALA A 14 23.65 -4.28 0.12
C ALA A 14 22.35 -4.98 0.55
N ILE A 15 21.41 -4.25 1.15
CA ILE A 15 20.09 -4.77 1.55
C ILE A 15 19.25 -5.13 0.30
N TYR A 16 19.26 -4.27 -0.73
CA TYR A 16 18.57 -4.55 -1.99
C TYR A 16 19.19 -5.74 -2.74
N GLU A 17 20.52 -5.83 -2.81
CA GLU A 17 21.23 -6.92 -3.51
C GLU A 17 21.07 -8.27 -2.80
N ALA A 18 21.04 -8.29 -1.46
CA ALA A 18 20.86 -9.51 -0.68
C ALA A 18 19.44 -10.09 -0.76
N GLY A 19 18.47 -9.35 -1.32
CA GLY A 19 17.05 -9.74 -1.30
C GLY A 19 16.45 -9.82 0.10
N LEU A 20 17.20 -9.38 1.12
CA LEU A 20 16.80 -9.31 2.51
C LEU A 20 16.05 -7.99 2.70
N THR A 21 14.83 -7.87 2.21
CA THR A 21 13.93 -6.83 2.71
C THR A 21 13.18 -7.42 3.90
N PRO A 22 13.64 -7.24 5.15
CA PRO A 22 12.79 -7.53 6.29
C PRO A 22 11.59 -6.62 6.13
N THR A 23 10.46 -7.17 5.71
CA THR A 23 9.21 -6.42 5.61
C THR A 23 8.75 -6.22 7.05
N PRO A 24 8.85 -5.02 7.64
CA PRO A 24 8.43 -4.78 9.02
C PRO A 24 6.92 -5.03 9.24
N HIS A 25 6.17 -5.30 8.17
CA HIS A 25 4.75 -5.64 8.22
C HIS A 25 4.42 -6.84 7.34
N GLN A 26 3.34 -7.53 7.70
CA GLN A 26 2.88 -8.75 7.03
C GLN A 26 1.74 -8.50 6.03
N TYR A 27 1.44 -7.24 5.70
CA TYR A 27 0.40 -6.91 4.72
C TYR A 27 0.71 -7.47 3.33
N ARG A 28 -0.34 -7.96 2.66
CA ARG A 28 -0.31 -8.47 1.29
C ARG A 28 -1.30 -7.71 0.42
N PRO A 29 -1.05 -7.59 -0.89
CA PRO A 29 -2.08 -7.14 -1.83
C PRO A 29 -3.35 -8.01 -1.69
N GLY A 30 -4.52 -7.37 -1.60
CA GLY A 30 -5.80 -8.01 -1.34
C GLY A 30 -6.27 -7.92 0.12
N ASP A 31 -5.36 -7.62 1.06
CA ASP A 31 -5.75 -7.43 2.46
C ASP A 31 -6.65 -6.21 2.62
N TRP A 32 -7.56 -6.31 3.57
CA TRP A 32 -8.43 -5.21 3.95
C TRP A 32 -7.87 -4.47 5.15
N VAL A 33 -7.85 -3.15 5.04
CA VAL A 33 -7.22 -2.30 6.03
C VAL A 33 -7.99 -1.01 6.31
N TYR A 34 -7.88 -0.53 7.53
CA TYR A 34 -8.21 0.84 7.88
C TYR A 34 -6.95 1.71 7.80
N VAL A 35 -7.12 2.97 7.39
CA VAL A 35 -6.05 3.97 7.34
C VAL A 35 -6.31 5.06 8.37
N LYS A 36 -5.29 5.40 9.14
CA LYS A 36 -5.34 6.41 10.20
C LYS A 36 -5.44 7.82 9.60
N ARG A 37 -6.35 8.65 10.11
CA ARG A 37 -6.37 10.09 9.82
C ARG A 37 -5.22 10.79 10.54
N HIS A 38 -4.55 11.70 9.83
CA HIS A 38 -3.53 12.59 10.41
C HIS A 38 -4.18 13.82 11.07
N HIS A 39 -5.13 14.46 10.38
CA HIS A 39 -5.92 15.58 10.90
C HIS A 39 -7.33 15.08 11.27
N ARG A 40 -7.83 15.47 12.45
CA ARG A 40 -9.12 15.05 12.98
C ARG A 40 -9.85 16.24 13.57
N GLU A 41 -11.11 16.42 13.19
CA GLU A 41 -12.01 17.35 13.88
C GLU A 41 -12.60 16.68 15.13
N THR A 42 -13.19 17.47 16.02
CA THR A 42 -13.76 16.98 17.28
C THR A 42 -14.81 15.90 16.99
N LEU A 43 -14.67 14.73 17.64
CA LEU A 43 -15.58 13.57 17.54
C LEU A 43 -15.57 12.76 16.22
N GLU A 44 -14.67 13.01 15.27
CA GLU A 44 -14.56 12.12 14.10
C GLU A 44 -13.90 10.76 14.42
N PRO A 45 -14.31 9.67 13.74
CA PRO A 45 -13.59 8.40 13.77
C PRO A 45 -12.15 8.55 13.27
N ARG A 46 -11.19 8.02 14.06
CA ARG A 46 -9.75 8.13 13.76
C ARG A 46 -9.33 7.29 12.55
N TRP A 47 -10.07 6.24 12.25
CA TRP A 47 -9.79 5.27 11.20
C TRP A 47 -10.76 5.48 10.04
N LYS A 48 -10.24 5.56 8.82
CA LYS A 48 -11.02 5.58 7.57
C LYS A 48 -10.95 4.21 6.90
N GLY A 49 -11.97 3.86 6.13
CA GLY A 49 -12.02 2.59 5.39
C GLY A 49 -13.10 1.69 5.96
N PRO A 50 -13.26 0.46 5.45
CA PRO A 50 -12.20 -0.42 4.95
C PRO A 50 -11.71 -0.13 3.51
N TYR A 51 -10.42 -0.32 3.26
CA TYR A 51 -9.77 -0.21 1.95
C TYR A 51 -9.04 -1.51 1.59
N ILE A 52 -8.90 -1.81 0.30
CA ILE A 52 -8.09 -2.93 -0.18
C ILE A 52 -6.65 -2.45 -0.39
N VAL A 53 -5.68 -3.22 0.10
CA VAL A 53 -4.26 -3.04 -0.23
C VAL A 53 -4.02 -3.48 -1.66
N VAL A 54 -3.49 -2.58 -2.47
CA VAL A 54 -3.22 -2.81 -3.90
C VAL A 54 -1.75 -3.14 -4.15
N LEU A 55 -0.84 -2.49 -3.41
CA LEU A 55 0.59 -2.72 -3.50
C LEU A 55 1.24 -2.55 -2.13
N THR A 56 2.27 -3.34 -1.87
CA THR A 56 3.05 -3.30 -0.63
C THR A 56 4.51 -3.02 -0.95
N THR A 57 5.09 -2.06 -0.24
CA THR A 57 6.54 -1.87 -0.14
C THR A 57 6.95 -2.18 1.30
N PRO A 58 8.25 -2.22 1.65
CA PRO A 58 8.64 -2.55 3.02
C PRO A 58 8.07 -1.62 4.08
N THR A 59 7.85 -0.34 3.79
CA THR A 59 7.41 0.65 4.80
C THR A 59 6.03 1.23 4.54
N ALA A 60 5.51 1.10 3.33
CA ALA A 60 4.26 1.75 2.95
C ALA A 60 3.37 0.87 2.09
N LEU A 61 2.07 1.14 2.18
CA LEU A 61 1.04 0.47 1.43
C LEU A 61 0.37 1.46 0.49
N LYS A 62 0.12 1.01 -0.74
CA LYS A 62 -0.82 1.66 -1.65
C LYS A 62 -2.17 1.01 -1.45
N VAL A 63 -3.15 1.79 -1.02
CA VAL A 63 -4.53 1.33 -0.82
C VAL A 63 -5.46 1.92 -1.87
N ASP A 64 -6.56 1.23 -2.16
CA ASP A 64 -7.57 1.76 -3.09
C ASP A 64 -8.16 3.08 -2.60
N GLY A 65 -8.49 3.97 -3.53
CA GLY A 65 -9.22 5.20 -3.29
C GLY A 65 -8.36 6.30 -2.64
N ILE A 66 -7.14 5.98 -2.22
CA ILE A 66 -6.20 6.95 -1.64
C ILE A 66 -5.04 7.17 -2.60
N VAL A 67 -4.84 8.43 -3.01
CA VAL A 67 -3.78 8.81 -3.95
C VAL A 67 -2.40 8.65 -3.30
N THR A 68 -2.29 8.94 -2.01
CA THR A 68 -1.03 8.83 -1.25
C THR A 68 -0.75 7.40 -0.79
N TRP A 69 0.52 7.15 -0.45
CA TRP A 69 0.94 5.93 0.22
C TRP A 69 0.74 6.08 1.74
N ALA A 70 0.29 5.02 2.40
CA ALA A 70 0.14 4.98 3.85
C ALA A 70 1.32 4.22 4.47
N HIS A 71 2.03 4.84 5.40
CA HIS A 71 3.06 4.12 6.17
C HIS A 71 2.41 3.00 6.99
N HIS A 72 3.06 1.84 7.10
CA HIS A 72 2.47 0.65 7.71
C HIS A 72 2.01 0.85 9.17
N THR A 73 2.67 1.73 9.92
CA THR A 73 2.27 2.11 11.30
C THR A 73 0.96 2.89 11.38
N HIS A 74 0.49 3.44 10.26
CA HIS A 74 -0.76 4.18 10.12
C HIS A 74 -1.87 3.32 9.50
N VAL A 75 -1.66 2.02 9.43
CA VAL A 75 -2.59 1.05 8.86
C VAL A 75 -2.97 0.04 9.94
N ARG A 76 -4.22 -0.45 9.91
CA ARG A 76 -4.70 -1.53 10.78
C ARG A 76 -5.44 -2.58 9.93
N PRO A 77 -5.19 -3.89 10.14
CA PRO A 77 -5.94 -4.93 9.43
C PRO A 77 -7.42 -4.90 9.79
N VAL A 78 -8.25 -5.35 8.85
CA VAL A 78 -9.70 -5.53 8.99
C VAL A 78 -10.00 -7.02 8.99
N GLU A 79 -10.79 -7.48 9.96
CA GLU A 79 -11.25 -8.87 9.99
C GLU A 79 -12.15 -9.14 8.78
N PRO A 80 -11.92 -10.19 7.96
CA PRO A 80 -12.71 -10.45 6.75
C PRO A 80 -14.21 -10.60 7.01
N SER A 81 -14.60 -11.11 8.18
CA SER A 81 -16.00 -11.26 8.62
C SER A 81 -16.73 -9.93 8.81
N SER A 82 -15.99 -8.84 9.03
CA SER A 82 -16.52 -7.49 9.21
C SER A 82 -16.80 -6.79 7.87
N ILE A 83 -16.38 -7.39 6.76
CA ILE A 83 -16.45 -6.79 5.44
C ILE A 83 -17.80 -7.09 4.83
N ARG A 84 -18.57 -6.01 4.69
CA ARG A 84 -19.84 -6.00 4.00
C ARG A 84 -19.63 -6.38 2.53
N LYS A 85 -20.39 -7.37 2.01
CA LYS A 85 -20.18 -7.98 0.67
C LYS A 85 -20.21 -6.96 -0.48
N ASP A 86 -20.88 -5.83 -0.27
CA ASP A 86 -20.96 -4.67 -1.15
C ASP A 86 -19.61 -3.96 -1.37
N PHE A 87 -18.62 -4.13 -0.49
CA PHE A 87 -17.30 -3.51 -0.67
C PHE A 87 -16.39 -4.26 -1.65
N VAL A 88 -16.69 -5.50 -2.03
CA VAL A 88 -15.80 -6.33 -2.86
C VAL A 88 -15.62 -5.73 -4.25
N THR A 89 -14.58 -4.92 -4.37
CA THR A 89 -14.19 -4.24 -5.58
C THR A 89 -13.29 -5.17 -6.39
N ARG A 90 -13.64 -5.42 -7.66
CA ARG A 90 -12.78 -6.21 -8.56
C ARG A 90 -11.77 -5.32 -9.25
N TRP A 91 -10.54 -5.82 -9.40
CA TRP A 91 -9.46 -5.13 -10.09
C TRP A 91 -9.12 -5.83 -11.40
N ALA A 92 -8.87 -5.03 -12.44
CA ALA A 92 -8.21 -5.48 -13.66
C ALA A 92 -6.78 -4.92 -13.72
N VAL A 93 -5.82 -5.80 -14.03
CA VAL A 93 -4.46 -5.41 -14.36
C VAL A 93 -4.36 -5.26 -15.87
N ASN A 94 -4.11 -4.06 -16.34
CA ASN A 94 -3.84 -3.78 -17.74
C ASN A 94 -2.33 -3.57 -17.91
N ARG A 95 -1.70 -4.45 -18.69
CA ARG A 95 -0.27 -4.38 -19.03
C ARG A 95 -0.10 -3.63 -20.34
N ASP A 96 0.83 -2.67 -20.36
CA ASP A 96 1.16 -1.96 -21.59
C ASP A 96 1.90 -2.90 -22.56
N GLN A 97 1.45 -2.96 -23.81
CA GLN A 97 2.02 -3.87 -24.81
C GLN A 97 3.41 -3.44 -25.30
N HIS A 98 3.75 -2.16 -25.17
CA HIS A 98 5.00 -1.60 -25.69
C HIS A 98 6.01 -1.28 -24.59
N ASN A 99 5.57 -1.17 -23.34
CA ASN A 99 6.44 -0.96 -22.18
C ASN A 99 6.21 -2.03 -21.10
N PRO A 100 7.09 -3.03 -20.97
CA PRO A 100 6.91 -4.13 -20.03
C PRO A 100 6.97 -3.71 -18.55
N LEU A 101 7.51 -2.52 -18.25
CA LEU A 101 7.61 -1.98 -16.89
C LEU A 101 6.36 -1.18 -16.48
N LYS A 102 5.40 -1.00 -17.38
CA LYS A 102 4.22 -0.17 -17.15
C LYS A 102 2.99 -1.02 -16.88
N LEU A 103 2.51 -0.94 -15.65
CA LEU A 103 1.28 -1.58 -15.20
C LEU A 103 0.23 -0.51 -14.89
N LYS A 104 -1.01 -0.72 -15.35
CA LYS A 104 -2.17 0.09 -14.99
C LYS A 104 -3.18 -0.77 -14.25
N LEU A 105 -3.67 -0.28 -13.12
CA LEU A 105 -4.71 -0.95 -12.34
C LEU A 105 -6.02 -0.21 -12.53
N GLN A 106 -7.07 -0.93 -12.92
CA GLN A 106 -8.39 -0.37 -13.18
C GLN A 106 -9.43 -1.02 -12.27
N ARG A 107 -10.31 -0.18 -11.73
CA ARG A 107 -11.37 -0.61 -10.82
C ARG A 107 -12.61 -1.03 -11.61
N ILE A 108 -13.07 -2.25 -11.39
CA ILE A 108 -14.32 -2.77 -11.95
C ILE A 108 -15.39 -2.68 -10.86
N ARG A 109 -16.41 -1.87 -11.10
CA ARG A 109 -17.60 -1.84 -10.23
C ARG A 109 -18.50 -3.03 -10.57
N PRO A 110 -19.02 -3.78 -9.59
CA PRO A 110 -20.09 -4.74 -9.85
C PRO A 110 -21.34 -4.00 -10.32
N THR A 111 -21.96 -4.49 -11.39
CA THR A 111 -23.30 -4.08 -11.89
C THR A 111 -24.39 -4.58 -10.96
#